data_AF-A0A2G9NSK3-F1
#
_entry.id   AF-A0A2G9NSK3-F1
#
_cell.length_a   1.000
_cell.length_b   1.000
_cell.length_c   1.000
_cell.angle_alpha   90.00
_cell.angle_beta   90.00
_cell.angle_gamma   90.00
#
_symmetry.space_group_name_H-M   'P 1'
#
loop_
_entity.id
_entity.type
_entity.pdbx_description
1 polymer ?
#
loop_
_entity_poly.entity_id
_entity_poly.type
_entity_poly.pdbx_seq_one_letter_code
_entity_poly.pdbx_strand_id
1 'polypeptide(L)'
;MSHELIHQAQELERYTAELEEHIKFLENQIQELEQFAERLTLLNKSTEKNILSSIGKGVYLPAELKDTNLLVEVGTGVIVKKSPMELKDVVIEQISKLQESKISLISQIGFYTQKIQEIMLEVQNSKGIS
;
A
#
# COMPACT_ATOMS: atom_id res chain seq x y z
N MET A 1 38.91 11.55 -0.53
CA MET A 1 37.84 12.22 0.23
C MET A 1 36.66 12.59 -0.65
N SER A 2 36.77 13.50 -1.62
CA SER A 2 35.64 13.90 -2.48
C SER A 2 35.00 12.76 -3.30
N HIS A 3 35.78 11.80 -3.79
CA HIS A 3 35.26 10.63 -4.54
C HIS A 3 34.44 9.67 -3.66
N GLU A 4 34.80 9.51 -2.40
CA GLU A 4 34.09 8.64 -1.46
C GLU A 4 32.74 9.24 -1.06
N LEU A 5 32.72 10.55 -0.82
CA LEU A 5 31.50 11.31 -0.57
C LEU A 5 30.51 11.24 -1.75
N ILE A 6 31.01 11.39 -2.99
CA ILE A 6 30.17 11.25 -4.19
C ILE A 6 29.56 9.84 -4.29
N HIS A 7 30.34 8.80 -4.02
CA HIS A 7 29.83 7.43 -4.02
C HIS A 7 28.75 7.22 -2.95
N GLN A 8 28.93 7.78 -1.75
CA GLN A 8 27.92 7.71 -0.70
C GLN A 8 26.61 8.42 -1.10
N ALA A 9 26.69 9.58 -1.75
CA ALA A 9 25.51 10.27 -2.26
C ALA A 9 24.76 9.44 -3.32
N GLN A 10 25.49 8.79 -4.24
CA GLN A 10 24.89 7.93 -5.26
C GLN A 10 24.17 6.70 -4.66
N GLU A 11 24.73 6.09 -3.62
CA GLU A 11 24.08 4.98 -2.93
C GLU A 11 22.79 5.44 -2.22
N LEU A 12 22.81 6.61 -1.57
CA LEU A 12 21.62 7.19 -0.97
C LEU A 12 20.55 7.53 -2.03
N GLU A 13 20.94 8.06 -3.19
CA GLU A 13 20.02 8.32 -4.30
C GLU A 13 19.35 7.01 -4.77
N ARG A 14 20.12 5.93 -4.90
CA ARG A 14 19.54 4.61 -5.24
C ARG A 14 18.52 4.15 -4.20
N TYR A 15 18.83 4.28 -2.91
CA TYR A 15 17.89 3.93 -1.86
C TYR A 15 16.63 4.81 -1.88
N THR A 16 16.74 6.11 -2.17
CA THR A 16 15.55 6.95 -2.31
C THR A 16 14.66 6.50 -3.47
N ALA A 17 15.23 6.11 -4.60
CA ALA A 17 14.46 5.58 -5.74
C ALA A 17 13.74 4.27 -5.40
N GLU A 18 14.40 3.35 -4.70
CA GLU A 18 13.78 2.10 -4.21
C GLU A 18 12.59 2.39 -3.25
N LEU A 19 12.75 3.37 -2.34
CA LEU A 19 11.68 3.78 -1.44
C LEU A 19 10.49 4.39 -2.18
N GLU A 20 10.72 5.16 -3.24
CA GLU A 20 9.65 5.70 -4.09
C GLU A 20 8.86 4.60 -4.80
N GLU A 21 9.51 3.53 -5.26
CA GLU A 21 8.84 2.37 -5.84
C GLU A 21 7.96 1.65 -4.81
N HIS A 22 8.47 1.47 -3.58
CA HIS A 22 7.68 0.92 -2.49
C HIS A 22 6.48 1.79 -2.13
N ILE A 23 6.61 3.12 -2.15
CA ILE A 23 5.48 4.04 -1.95
C ILE A 23 4.42 3.82 -3.02
N LYS A 24 4.79 3.76 -4.30
CA LYS A 24 3.84 3.51 -5.40
C LYS A 24 3.11 2.17 -5.23
N PHE A 25 3.83 1.13 -4.79
CA PHE A 25 3.21 -0.16 -4.48
C PHE A 25 2.18 -0.04 -3.35
N LEU A 26 2.52 0.64 -2.24
CA LEU A 26 1.59 0.86 -1.14
C LEU A 26 0.36 1.66 -1.56
N GLU A 27 0.52 2.66 -2.44
CA GLU A 27 -0.60 3.46 -2.95
C GLU A 27 -1.59 2.64 -3.75
N ASN A 28 -1.10 1.75 -4.62
CA ASN A 28 -1.96 0.81 -5.34
C ASN A 28 -2.72 -0.12 -4.38
N GLN A 29 -2.04 -0.66 -3.36
CA GLN A 29 -2.66 -1.53 -2.36
C GLN A 29 -3.73 -0.79 -1.54
N ILE A 30 -3.47 0.46 -1.14
CA ILE A 30 -4.46 1.31 -0.45
C ILE A 30 -5.68 1.51 -1.34
N GLN A 31 -5.50 1.85 -2.62
CA GLN A 31 -6.60 2.08 -3.55
C GLN A 31 -7.44 0.82 -3.78
N GLU A 32 -6.82 -0.36 -3.88
CA GLU A 32 -7.54 -1.64 -4.00
C GLU A 32 -8.41 -1.91 -2.75
N LEU A 33 -7.86 -1.66 -1.55
CA LEU A 33 -8.58 -1.84 -0.29
C LEU A 33 -9.72 -0.82 -0.13
N GLU A 34 -9.53 0.43 -0.54
CA GLU A 34 -10.59 1.46 -0.53
C GLU A 34 -11.76 1.05 -1.43
N GLN A 35 -11.47 0.62 -2.66
CA GLN A 35 -12.51 0.10 -3.57
C GLN A 35 -13.21 -1.13 -2.99
N PHE A 36 -12.47 -2.00 -2.31
CA PHE A 36 -13.05 -3.16 -1.65
C PHE A 36 -13.99 -2.76 -0.49
N ALA A 37 -13.57 -1.81 0.36
CA ALA A 37 -14.39 -1.27 1.44
C ALA A 37 -15.68 -0.61 0.94
N GLU A 38 -15.62 0.07 -0.22
CA GLU A 38 -16.80 0.61 -0.90
C GLU A 38 -17.74 -0.51 -1.38
N ARG A 39 -17.20 -1.56 -2.02
CA ARG A 39 -17.99 -2.72 -2.45
C ARG A 39 -18.67 -3.43 -1.28
N LEU A 40 -18.01 -3.55 -0.12
CA LEU A 40 -18.62 -4.09 1.10
C LEU A 40 -19.79 -3.23 1.59
N THR A 41 -19.67 -1.91 1.47
CA THR A 41 -20.75 -0.98 1.81
C THR A 41 -21.94 -1.15 0.88
N LEU A 42 -21.70 -1.31 -0.42
CA LEU A 42 -22.74 -1.56 -1.41
C LEU A 42 -23.42 -2.90 -1.17
N LEU A 43 -22.65 -3.95 -0.88
CA LEU A 43 -23.17 -5.28 -0.54
C LEU A 43 -24.08 -5.23 0.68
N ASN A 44 -23.68 -4.51 1.73
CA ASN A 44 -24.48 -4.37 2.95
C ASN A 44 -25.81 -3.60 2.72
N LYS A 45 -25.83 -2.65 1.78
CA LYS A 45 -27.03 -1.86 1.45
C LYS A 45 -27.93 -2.56 0.43
N SER A 46 -27.43 -3.55 -0.29
CA SER A 46 -28.18 -4.27 -1.30
C SER A 46 -29.30 -5.07 -0.66
N THR A 47 -30.52 -4.88 -1.15
CA THR A 47 -31.67 -5.75 -0.85
C THR A 47 -31.81 -6.88 -1.88
N GLU A 48 -31.02 -6.84 -2.95
CA GLU A 48 -31.06 -7.83 -4.02
C GLU A 48 -30.44 -9.15 -3.53
N LYS A 49 -31.21 -10.22 -3.61
CA LYS A 49 -30.74 -11.56 -3.24
C LYS A 49 -30.17 -12.32 -4.44
N ASN A 50 -30.53 -11.94 -5.66
CA ASN A 50 -30.04 -12.60 -6.86
C ASN A 50 -28.71 -12.01 -7.30
N ILE A 51 -27.69 -12.85 -7.41
CA ILE A 51 -26.35 -12.48 -7.87
C ILE A 51 -25.95 -13.33 -9.06
N LEU A 52 -25.03 -12.81 -9.86
CA LEU A 52 -24.34 -13.60 -10.88
C LEU A 52 -22.96 -13.98 -10.35
N SER A 53 -22.75 -15.28 -10.13
CA SER A 53 -21.46 -15.81 -9.73
C SER A 53 -20.67 -16.25 -10.96
N SER A 54 -19.46 -15.73 -11.14
CA SER A 54 -18.57 -16.19 -12.21
C SER A 54 -18.02 -17.56 -11.89
N ILE A 55 -18.11 -18.49 -12.84
CA ILE A 55 -17.48 -19.83 -12.74
C ILE A 55 -16.28 -19.97 -13.70
N GLY A 56 -15.90 -18.88 -14.40
CA GLY A 56 -14.72 -18.78 -15.26
C GLY A 56 -15.02 -18.68 -16.76
N LYS A 57 -14.04 -18.22 -17.55
CA LYS A 57 -14.10 -18.08 -19.03
C LYS A 57 -15.32 -17.29 -19.54
N GLY A 58 -15.77 -16.29 -18.79
CA GLY A 58 -16.96 -15.50 -19.14
C GLY A 58 -18.30 -16.21 -18.91
N VAL A 59 -18.31 -17.33 -18.19
CA VAL A 59 -19.53 -18.07 -17.81
C VAL A 59 -19.98 -17.65 -16.41
N TYR A 60 -21.28 -17.38 -16.29
CA TYR A 60 -21.91 -16.91 -15.05
C TYR A 60 -23.08 -17.82 -14.66
N LEU A 61 -23.22 -18.06 -13.36
CA LEU A 61 -24.30 -18.81 -12.74
C LEU A 61 -25.19 -17.84 -11.95
N PRO A 62 -26.50 -17.76 -12.24
CA PRO A 62 -27.46 -17.10 -11.35
C PRO A 62 -27.52 -17.83 -10.01
N ALA A 63 -27.36 -17.11 -8.91
CA ALA A 63 -27.39 -17.65 -7.56
C ALA A 63 -28.17 -16.73 -6.63
N GLU A 64 -28.73 -17.30 -5.55
CA GLU A 64 -29.42 -16.55 -4.51
C GLU A 64 -28.57 -16.50 -3.23
N LEU A 65 -28.38 -15.30 -2.69
CA LEU A 65 -27.72 -15.07 -1.40
C LEU A 65 -28.60 -15.60 -0.26
N LYS A 66 -28.15 -16.70 0.34
CA LYS A 66 -28.79 -17.28 1.54
C LYS A 66 -28.37 -16.59 2.84
N ASP A 67 -27.20 -15.98 2.84
CA ASP A 67 -26.61 -15.29 3.99
C ASP A 67 -25.78 -14.11 3.45
N THR A 68 -25.84 -12.98 4.16
CA THR A 68 -25.06 -11.78 3.83
C THR A 68 -23.69 -11.79 4.50
N ASN A 69 -23.47 -12.67 5.46
CA ASN A 69 -22.17 -12.86 6.08
C ASN A 69 -21.18 -13.53 5.12
N LEU A 70 -19.95 -13.06 5.17
CA LEU A 70 -18.84 -13.48 4.33
C LEU A 70 -17.96 -14.47 5.08
N LEU A 71 -17.44 -15.46 4.36
CA LEU A 71 -16.36 -16.32 4.83
C LEU A 71 -15.04 -15.67 4.46
N VAL A 72 -14.22 -15.39 5.46
CA VAL A 72 -12.97 -14.64 5.31
C VAL A 72 -11.83 -15.47 5.86
N GLU A 73 -10.80 -15.71 5.05
CA GLU A 73 -9.55 -16.29 5.51
C GLU A 73 -8.73 -15.23 6.24
N VAL A 74 -8.27 -15.54 7.46
CA VAL A 74 -7.44 -14.64 8.30
C VAL A 74 -6.00 -15.14 8.47
N GLY A 75 -5.59 -16.07 7.61
CA GLY A 75 -4.26 -16.66 7.58
C GLY A 75 -4.21 -18.08 8.16
N THR A 76 -3.16 -18.82 7.79
CA THR A 76 -2.95 -20.23 8.21
C THR A 76 -4.13 -21.17 7.92
N GLY A 77 -4.94 -20.85 6.89
CA GLY A 77 -6.15 -21.60 6.55
C GLY A 77 -7.32 -21.40 7.52
N VAL A 78 -7.24 -20.46 8.46
CA VAL A 78 -8.33 -20.16 9.39
C VAL A 78 -9.38 -19.30 8.69
N ILE A 79 -10.60 -19.82 8.63
CA ILE A 79 -11.75 -19.12 8.03
C ILE A 79 -12.70 -18.69 9.14
N VAL A 80 -13.06 -17.41 9.15
CA VAL A 80 -14.03 -16.83 10.07
C VAL A 80 -15.20 -16.24 9.30
N LYS A 81 -16.38 -16.25 9.94
CA LYS A 81 -17.58 -15.63 9.41
C LYS A 81 -17.64 -14.18 9.91
N LYS A 82 -17.75 -13.23 8.99
CA LYS A 82 -17.85 -11.79 9.30
C LYS A 82 -18.96 -11.16 8.48
N SER A 83 -19.67 -10.20 9.06
CA SER A 83 -20.55 -9.33 8.29
C SER A 83 -19.73 -8.43 7.35
N PRO A 84 -20.35 -7.89 6.27
CA PRO A 84 -19.67 -6.95 5.39
C PRO A 84 -19.13 -5.71 6.14
N MET A 85 -19.83 -5.25 7.19
CA MET A 85 -19.42 -4.09 7.98
C MET A 85 -18.24 -4.41 8.92
N GLU A 86 -18.26 -5.56 9.60
CA GLU A 86 -17.10 -5.99 10.41
C GLU A 86 -15.86 -6.20 9.54
N LEU A 87 -16.02 -6.73 8.32
CA LEU A 87 -14.91 -6.87 7.39
C LEU A 87 -14.42 -5.50 6.90
N LYS A 88 -15.33 -4.56 6.66
CA LYS A 88 -14.97 -3.18 6.29
C LYS A 88 -14.12 -2.51 7.38
N ASP A 89 -14.47 -2.68 8.65
CA ASP A 89 -13.69 -2.11 9.76
C ASP A 89 -12.26 -2.68 9.79
N VAL A 90 -12.11 -3.99 9.55
CA VAL A 90 -10.79 -4.64 9.41
C VAL A 90 -10.01 -4.07 8.22
N VAL A 91 -10.66 -3.84 7.09
CA VAL A 91 -10.04 -3.25 5.89
C VAL A 91 -9.59 -1.82 6.15
N ILE A 92 -10.40 -1.01 6.85
CA ILE A 92 -10.05 0.37 7.23
C ILE A 92 -8.81 0.38 8.14
N GLU A 93 -8.74 -0.54 9.10
CA GLU A 93 -7.56 -0.68 9.96
C GLU A 93 -6.30 -1.03 9.16
N GLN A 94 -6.42 -1.93 8.16
CA GLN A 94 -5.32 -2.25 7.25
C GLN A 94 -4.88 -1.03 6.42
N ILE A 95 -5.83 -0.27 5.87
CA ILE A 95 -5.53 0.97 5.14
C ILE A 95 -4.74 1.93 6.03
N SER A 96 -5.17 2.13 7.29
CA SER A 96 -4.46 3.00 8.25
C SER A 96 -3.01 2.56 8.45
N LYS A 97 -2.75 1.26 8.64
CA LYS A 97 -1.38 0.72 8.81
C LYS A 97 -0.51 0.93 7.56
N LEU A 98 -1.10 0.78 6.37
CA LEU A 98 -0.38 1.06 5.11
C LEU A 98 -0.08 2.56 4.95
N GLN A 99 -1.01 3.43 5.35
CA GLN A 99 -0.80 4.89 5.35
C GLN A 99 0.31 5.30 6.32
N GLU A 100 0.34 4.75 7.53
CA GLU A 100 1.43 4.96 8.49
C GLU A 100 2.79 4.50 7.93
N SER A 101 2.81 3.33 7.30
CA SER A 101 4.00 2.81 6.63
C SER A 101 4.46 3.75 5.51
N LYS A 102 3.53 4.25 4.69
CA LYS A 102 3.83 5.23 3.63
C LYS A 102 4.44 6.51 4.18
N ILE A 103 3.87 7.05 5.26
CA ILE A 103 4.41 8.26 5.94
C ILE A 103 5.84 8.01 6.43
N SER A 104 6.12 6.83 6.98
CA SER A 104 7.47 6.45 7.40
C SER A 104 8.47 6.43 6.23
N LEU A 105 8.09 5.86 5.08
CA LEU A 105 8.96 5.84 3.89
C LEU A 105 9.21 7.24 3.33
N ILE A 106 8.18 8.09 3.27
CA ILE A 106 8.31 9.50 2.86
C ILE A 106 9.29 10.24 3.79
N SER A 107 9.20 10.01 5.09
CA SER A 107 10.11 10.62 6.08
C SER A 107 11.56 10.16 5.86
N GLN A 108 11.77 8.88 5.53
CA GLN A 108 13.09 8.35 5.20
C GLN A 108 13.67 8.96 3.93
N ILE A 109 12.86 9.14 2.88
CA ILE A 109 13.28 9.84 1.65
C ILE A 109 13.71 11.28 1.96
N GLY A 110 12.93 12.00 2.78
CA GLY A 110 13.26 13.36 3.19
C GLY A 110 14.61 13.42 3.92
N PHE A 111 14.85 12.49 4.84
CA PHE A 111 16.12 12.37 5.56
C PHE A 111 17.31 12.07 4.64
N TYR A 112 17.18 11.12 3.70
CA TYR A 112 18.27 10.80 2.78
C TYR A 112 18.54 11.92 1.77
N THR A 113 17.49 12.58 1.28
CA THR A 113 17.61 13.75 0.41
C THR A 113 18.40 14.87 1.12
N GLN A 114 18.11 15.13 2.39
CA GLN A 114 18.85 16.12 3.17
C GLN A 114 20.33 15.74 3.30
N LYS A 115 20.64 14.47 3.60
CA LYS A 115 22.03 13.99 3.67
C LYS A 115 22.77 14.12 2.36
N ILE A 116 22.12 13.83 1.22
CA ILE A 116 22.70 14.02 -0.11
C ILE A 116 23.07 15.50 -0.30
N GLN A 117 22.18 16.43 0.06
CA GLN A 117 22.45 17.87 -0.05
C GLN A 117 23.64 18.30 0.82
N GLU A 118 23.72 17.82 2.06
CA GLU A 118 24.85 18.09 2.97
C GLU A 118 26.18 17.61 2.37
N ILE A 119 26.21 16.38 1.85
CA ILE A 119 27.38 15.79 1.18
C ILE A 119 27.80 16.64 -0.04
N MET A 120 26.84 17.06 -0.86
CA MET A 120 27.12 17.85 -2.06
C MET A 120 27.70 19.23 -1.74
N LEU A 121 27.23 19.87 -0.66
CA LEU A 121 27.80 21.14 -0.17
C LEU A 121 29.24 20.96 0.32
N GLU A 122 29.53 19.87 1.06
CA GLU A 122 30.88 19.56 1.51
C GLU A 122 31.83 19.35 0.34
N VAL A 123 31.41 18.59 -0.68
CA VAL A 123 32.19 18.37 -1.91
C VAL A 123 32.47 19.69 -2.63
N GLN A 124 31.50 20.60 -2.74
CA GLN A 124 31.70 21.92 -3.36
C GLN A 124 32.70 22.79 -2.58
N ASN A 125 32.54 22.87 -1.26
CA ASN A 125 33.43 23.64 -0.39
C ASN A 125 34.87 23.11 -0.41
N SER A 126 35.05 21.79 -0.47
CA SER A 126 36.38 21.17 -0.58
C SER A 126 37.09 21.49 -1.91
N LYS A 127 36.34 21.75 -2.99
CA LYS A 127 36.89 22.14 -4.30
C LYS A 127 37.17 23.63 -4.44
N GLY A 128 36.54 24.49 -3.63
CA GLY A 128 36.75 25.95 -3.65
C GLY A 128 37.97 26.45 -2.88
N ILE A 129 38.68 25.56 -2.16
CA ILE A 129 39.88 25.87 -1.36
C ILE A 129 41.16 25.34 -2.03
N SER A 130 41.05 24.69 -3.20
CA SER A 130 42.21 24.22 -4.02
C SER A 130 42.48 25.13 -5.21
#